data_AF-A0A183AID7-F1
#
_entry.id   AF-A0A183AID7-F1
#
_cell.length_a   1.000
_cell.length_b   1.000
_cell.length_c   1.000
_cell.angle_alpha   90.00
_cell.angle_beta   90.00
_cell.angle_gamma   90.00
#
_symmetry.space_group_name_H-M   'P 1'
#
loop_
_entity.id
_entity.type
_entity.pdbx_description
1 polymer ?
#
loop_
_entity_poly.entity_id
_entity_poly.type
_entity_poly.pdbx_seq_one_letter_code
_entity_poly.pdbx_strand_id
1 'polypeptide(L)'
;MNGEKHKTKLTEEQITSSLKNLRDQNLISKSIYEKLRPTGTSIPRVYGLPKVHKRDTPLGSILDMSASPYHHAARWLAESLEPVRRNTAHHSLKDIFEFVDFVKEQNTNDLTMGSLDVTSLLTNIPILECIEYLCDNITTNDLNIGIPVINLTELLLRCTFNVQFLFDGLFYRQTDGIAMGSPFGPLLADVFIAKLENQELRDTIM
;
A
#
# COMPACT_ATOMS: atom_id res chain seq x y z
N MET A 1 23.96 7.10 -15.49
CA MET A 1 22.50 6.88 -15.40
C MET A 1 21.81 8.03 -16.10
N ASN A 2 21.07 7.79 -17.18
CA ASN A 2 20.27 8.83 -17.82
C ASN A 2 18.98 9.01 -17.02
N GLY A 3 18.77 10.18 -16.43
CA GLY A 3 17.55 10.49 -15.68
C GLY A 3 16.30 10.35 -16.56
N GLU A 4 15.19 9.89 -15.97
CA GLU A 4 13.92 9.85 -16.70
C GLU A 4 13.42 11.25 -17.06
N LYS A 5 12.52 11.35 -18.06
CA LYS A 5 11.79 12.60 -18.30
C LYS A 5 10.74 12.80 -17.22
N HIS A 6 10.52 14.05 -16.81
CA HIS A 6 9.45 14.43 -15.88
C HIS A 6 8.07 14.07 -16.46
N LYS A 7 7.25 13.33 -15.70
CA LYS A 7 5.96 12.76 -16.16
C LYS A 7 4.74 13.19 -15.34
N THR A 8 4.87 14.10 -14.37
CA THR A 8 3.77 14.47 -13.45
C THR A 8 2.46 14.79 -14.18
N LYS A 9 2.49 15.60 -15.26
CA LYS A 9 1.28 15.92 -16.04
C LYS A 9 0.61 14.69 -16.65
N LEU A 10 1.39 13.76 -17.21
CA LEU A 10 0.88 12.51 -17.76
C LEU A 10 0.23 11.65 -16.67
N THR A 11 0.83 11.61 -15.48
CA THR A 11 0.26 10.91 -14.32
C THR A 11 -1.04 11.56 -13.85
N GLU A 12 -1.09 12.89 -13.77
CA GLU A 12 -2.32 13.64 -13.44
C GLU A 12 -3.44 13.31 -14.43
N GLU A 13 -3.15 13.32 -15.73
CA GLU A 13 -4.09 12.98 -16.79
C GLU A 13 -4.62 11.56 -16.64
N GLN A 14 -3.74 10.57 -16.43
CA GLN A 14 -4.12 9.17 -16.27
C GLN A 14 -5.04 8.94 -15.06
N ILE A 15 -4.66 9.46 -13.88
CA ILE A 15 -5.48 9.33 -12.66
C ILE A 15 -6.81 10.07 -12.85
N THR A 16 -6.78 11.26 -13.44
CA THR A 16 -8.01 12.02 -13.75
C THR A 16 -8.93 11.24 -14.69
N SER A 17 -8.40 10.59 -15.72
CA SER A 17 -9.17 9.76 -16.63
C SER A 17 -9.84 8.57 -15.93
N SER A 18 -9.09 7.84 -15.08
CA SER A 18 -9.66 6.72 -14.32
C SER A 18 -10.75 7.20 -13.34
N LEU A 19 -10.51 8.30 -12.61
CA LEU A 19 -11.50 8.89 -11.70
C LEU A 19 -12.73 9.44 -12.44
N LYS A 20 -12.54 10.03 -13.63
CA LYS A 20 -13.64 10.51 -14.46
C LYS A 20 -14.51 9.35 -14.91
N ASN A 21 -13.91 8.22 -15.30
CA ASN A 21 -14.64 7.00 -15.66
C ASN A 21 -15.53 6.53 -14.49
N LEU A 22 -14.98 6.47 -13.27
CA LEU A 22 -15.76 6.14 -12.07
C LEU A 22 -16.94 7.09 -11.85
N ARG A 23 -16.73 8.39 -12.04
CA ARG A 23 -17.78 9.40 -11.89
C ARG A 23 -18.87 9.26 -12.96
N ASP A 24 -18.47 9.06 -14.21
CA ASP A 24 -19.40 8.96 -15.35
C ASP A 24 -20.28 7.70 -15.24
N GLN A 25 -19.80 6.66 -14.56
CA GLN A 25 -20.56 5.46 -14.17
C GLN A 25 -21.38 5.64 -12.88
N ASN A 26 -21.38 6.83 -12.25
CA ASN A 26 -22.02 7.12 -10.96
C ASN A 26 -21.48 6.29 -9.77
N LEU A 27 -20.27 5.73 -9.87
CA LEU A 27 -19.61 4.98 -8.79
C LEU A 27 -19.03 5.92 -7.72
N ILE A 28 -18.71 7.16 -8.11
CA ILE A 28 -18.32 8.22 -7.18
C ILE A 28 -19.11 9.49 -7.46
N SER A 29 -19.40 10.26 -6.41
CA SER A 29 -20.07 11.55 -6.55
C SER A 29 -19.15 12.59 -7.20
N LYS A 30 -19.75 13.64 -7.79
CA LYS A 30 -18.99 14.80 -8.27
C LYS A 30 -18.09 15.41 -7.19
N SER A 31 -18.58 15.49 -5.95
CA SER A 31 -17.79 16.03 -4.83
C SER A 31 -16.56 15.17 -4.53
N ILE A 32 -16.71 13.83 -4.54
CA ILE A 32 -15.58 12.91 -4.37
C ILE A 32 -14.61 13.09 -5.54
N TYR A 33 -15.08 13.08 -6.78
CA TYR A 33 -14.22 13.29 -7.96
C TYR A 33 -13.38 14.58 -7.87
N GLU A 34 -13.99 15.71 -7.51
CA GLU A 34 -13.27 16.98 -7.38
C GLU A 34 -12.24 16.97 -6.24
N LYS A 35 -12.48 16.20 -5.17
CA LYS A 35 -11.53 16.01 -4.06
C LYS A 35 -10.36 15.09 -4.45
N LEU A 36 -10.62 14.07 -5.27
CA LEU A 36 -9.63 13.05 -5.62
C LEU A 36 -8.77 13.42 -6.83
N ARG A 37 -9.32 14.18 -7.79
CA ARG A 37 -8.58 14.50 -9.00
C ARG A 37 -7.33 15.33 -8.64
N PRO A 38 -6.16 14.99 -9.18
CA PRO A 38 -4.96 15.76 -8.92
C PRO A 38 -5.02 17.09 -9.70
N THR A 39 -4.67 18.19 -9.03
CA THR A 39 -4.56 19.52 -9.65
C THR A 39 -3.39 20.29 -9.06
N GLY A 40 -2.45 20.72 -9.90
CA GLY A 40 -1.31 21.53 -9.48
C GLY A 40 -0.36 20.76 -8.56
N THR A 41 -0.18 19.46 -8.81
CA THR A 41 0.62 18.59 -7.94
C THR A 41 2.11 18.73 -8.20
N SER A 42 2.90 18.29 -7.22
CA SER A 42 4.35 18.27 -7.29
C SER A 42 4.86 16.84 -7.36
N ILE A 43 6.00 16.64 -8.02
CA ILE A 43 6.66 15.34 -8.03
C ILE A 43 7.07 14.95 -6.60
N PRO A 44 6.82 13.70 -6.16
CA PRO A 44 7.34 13.16 -4.92
C PRO A 44 8.86 13.35 -4.77
N ARG A 45 9.32 13.48 -3.51
CA ARG A 45 10.75 13.66 -3.20
C ARG A 45 11.21 12.66 -2.14
N VAL A 46 12.40 12.11 -2.32
CA VAL A 46 13.00 11.21 -1.33
C VAL A 46 13.85 12.00 -0.36
N TYR A 47 13.68 11.73 0.93
CA TYR A 47 14.53 12.22 2.00
C TYR A 47 14.90 11.08 2.97
N GLY A 48 15.97 11.25 3.73
CA GLY A 48 16.44 10.25 4.69
C GLY A 48 16.12 10.65 6.13
N LEU A 49 15.55 9.74 6.91
CA LEU A 49 15.46 9.90 8.37
C LEU A 49 16.49 9.00 9.09
N PRO A 50 17.24 9.53 10.07
CA PRO A 50 18.17 8.73 10.87
C PRO A 50 17.47 7.61 11.66
N LYS A 51 17.92 6.36 11.52
CA LYS A 51 17.48 5.24 12.36
C LYS A 51 18.33 5.20 13.64
N VAL A 52 18.03 6.07 14.59
CA VAL A 52 18.80 6.27 15.85
C VAL A 52 18.92 5.04 16.74
N HIS A 53 18.05 4.04 16.55
CA HIS A 53 18.06 2.78 17.29
C HIS A 53 18.99 1.72 16.66
N LYS A 54 19.64 1.99 15.52
CA LYS A 54 20.57 1.07 14.85
C LYS A 54 22.00 1.58 14.97
N ARG A 55 22.96 0.65 15.07
CA ARG A 55 24.40 0.95 15.03
C ARG A 55 24.71 1.74 13.76
N ASP A 56 25.60 2.74 13.87
CA ASP A 56 26.01 3.65 12.79
C ASP A 56 24.89 4.56 12.25
N THR A 57 23.70 4.55 12.89
CA THR A 57 22.57 5.47 12.59
C THR A 57 22.26 5.59 11.08
N PRO A 58 22.04 4.47 10.37
CA PRO A 58 21.77 4.50 8.93
C PRO A 58 20.49 5.30 8.62
N LEU A 59 20.43 5.87 7.42
CA LEU A 59 19.25 6.58 6.95
C LEU A 59 18.18 5.58 6.46
N GLY A 60 16.92 5.80 6.85
CA GLY A 60 15.75 5.24 6.20
C GLY A 60 15.21 6.21 5.16
N SER A 61 15.18 5.79 3.90
CA SER A 61 14.57 6.59 2.83
C SER A 61 13.06 6.65 2.98
N ILE A 62 12.49 7.85 2.93
CA ILE A 62 11.06 8.11 2.91
C ILE A 62 10.75 8.93 1.67
N LEU A 63 9.64 8.59 1.01
CA LEU A 63 9.09 9.33 -0.10
C LEU A 63 7.99 10.27 0.40
N ASP A 64 8.20 11.57 0.27
CA ASP A 64 7.13 12.55 0.47
C ASP A 64 6.16 12.49 -0.70
N MET A 65 4.96 11.95 -0.43
CA MET A 65 3.89 11.85 -1.40
C MET A 65 2.76 12.86 -1.14
N SER A 66 2.81 13.70 -0.11
CA SER A 66 1.63 14.45 0.36
C SER A 66 1.05 15.43 -0.67
N ALA A 67 1.90 16.03 -1.51
CA ALA A 67 1.48 16.93 -2.59
C ALA A 67 1.56 16.29 -3.99
N SER A 68 1.59 14.95 -4.05
CA SER A 68 1.76 14.19 -5.30
C SER A 68 0.44 13.94 -6.02
N PRO A 69 0.47 13.63 -7.33
CA PRO A 69 -0.73 13.25 -8.08
C PRO A 69 -1.41 11.99 -7.56
N TYR A 70 -0.69 11.15 -6.80
CA TYR A 70 -1.18 9.89 -6.27
C TYR A 70 -1.94 10.05 -4.95
N HIS A 71 -1.60 11.08 -4.14
CA HIS A 71 -1.90 11.12 -2.71
C HIS A 71 -3.38 10.97 -2.38
N HIS A 72 -4.23 11.80 -2.97
CA HIS A 72 -5.64 11.86 -2.61
C HIS A 72 -6.39 10.60 -3.04
N ALA A 73 -6.14 10.11 -4.26
CA ALA A 73 -6.71 8.86 -4.74
C ALA A 73 -6.22 7.66 -3.91
N ALA A 74 -4.90 7.57 -3.64
CA ALA A 74 -4.31 6.50 -2.84
C ALA A 74 -4.87 6.46 -1.42
N ARG A 75 -4.96 7.62 -0.77
CA ARG A 75 -5.51 7.74 0.58
C ARG A 75 -6.98 7.33 0.64
N TRP A 76 -7.78 7.81 -0.30
CA TRP A 76 -9.19 7.45 -0.37
C TRP A 76 -9.39 5.96 -0.59
N LEU A 77 -8.62 5.35 -1.50
CA LEU A 77 -8.66 3.90 -1.70
C LEU A 77 -8.24 3.14 -0.45
N ALA A 78 -7.15 3.55 0.23
CA ALA A 78 -6.72 2.92 1.46
C ALA A 78 -7.80 2.98 2.55
N GLU A 79 -8.46 4.13 2.71
CA GLU A 79 -9.59 4.30 3.63
C GLU A 79 -10.80 3.42 3.25
N SER A 80 -11.13 3.32 1.95
CA SER A 80 -12.22 2.47 1.45
C SER A 80 -11.94 0.98 1.57
N LEU A 81 -10.67 0.56 1.54
CA LEU A 81 -10.25 -0.84 1.61
C LEU A 81 -9.95 -1.31 3.04
N GLU A 82 -10.03 -0.42 4.04
CA GLU A 82 -9.79 -0.79 5.44
C GLU A 82 -10.69 -1.93 5.97
N PRO A 83 -11.98 -2.04 5.59
CA PRO A 83 -12.78 -3.21 5.95
C PRO A 83 -12.27 -4.51 5.29
N VAL A 84 -11.82 -4.43 4.04
CA VAL A 84 -11.26 -5.56 3.30
C VAL A 84 -9.95 -6.01 3.95
N ARG A 85 -9.06 -5.07 4.26
CA ARG A 85 -7.80 -5.31 4.97
C ARG A 85 -8.00 -6.14 6.23
N ARG A 86 -8.94 -5.74 7.09
CA ARG A 86 -9.26 -6.44 8.35
C ARG A 86 -9.88 -7.82 8.11
N ASN A 87 -10.58 -7.99 7.00
CA ASN A 87 -11.10 -9.28 6.57
C ASN A 87 -10.06 -10.15 5.87
N THR A 88 -8.95 -9.62 5.37
CA THR A 88 -7.89 -10.43 4.76
C THR A 88 -6.82 -10.80 5.79
N ALA A 89 -6.36 -9.85 6.59
CA ALA A 89 -5.29 -10.01 7.57
C ALA A 89 -5.83 -10.35 8.97
N HIS A 90 -6.46 -11.51 9.11
CA HIS A 90 -7.12 -11.93 10.36
C HIS A 90 -6.17 -12.14 11.54
N HIS A 91 -4.89 -12.43 11.28
CA HIS A 91 -3.87 -12.61 12.32
C HIS A 91 -3.18 -11.29 12.70
N SER A 92 -3.53 -10.17 12.05
CA SER A 92 -3.01 -8.86 12.41
C SER A 92 -3.64 -8.36 13.70
N LEU A 93 -2.80 -8.13 14.70
CA LEU A 93 -3.22 -7.52 15.96
C LEU A 93 -3.13 -5.99 15.87
N LYS A 94 -4.01 -5.31 16.58
CA LYS A 94 -4.10 -3.84 16.58
C LYS A 94 -2.93 -3.20 17.32
N ASP A 95 -2.55 -3.78 18.45
CA ASP A 95 -1.50 -3.25 19.31
C ASP A 95 -0.86 -4.34 20.20
N ILE A 96 0.17 -3.92 20.95
CA ILE A 96 0.93 -4.82 21.82
C ILE A 96 0.11 -5.33 23.01
N PHE A 97 -0.93 -4.62 23.44
CA PHE A 97 -1.75 -5.06 24.58
C PHE A 97 -2.63 -6.23 24.16
N GLU A 98 -3.21 -6.17 22.96
CA GLU A 98 -3.94 -7.30 22.37
C GLU A 98 -3.05 -8.54 22.22
N PHE A 99 -1.80 -8.37 21.80
CA PHE A 99 -0.83 -9.48 21.76
C PHE A 99 -0.56 -10.07 23.14
N VAL A 100 -0.34 -9.22 24.15
CA VAL A 100 -0.10 -9.67 25.52
C VAL A 100 -1.29 -10.46 26.07
N ASP A 101 -2.51 -9.97 25.82
CA ASP A 101 -3.72 -10.64 26.29
C ASP A 101 -3.95 -11.96 25.53
N PHE A 102 -3.72 -11.99 24.21
CA PHE A 102 -3.75 -13.22 23.41
C PHE A 102 -2.79 -14.29 23.96
N VAL A 103 -1.54 -13.93 24.26
CA VAL A 103 -0.52 -14.88 24.76
C VAL A 103 -0.84 -15.39 26.17
N LYS A 104 -1.38 -14.53 27.05
CA LYS A 104 -1.76 -14.93 28.42
C LYS A 104 -2.84 -16.02 28.44
N GLU A 105 -3.71 -16.02 27.44
CA GLU A 105 -4.81 -17.00 27.32
C GLU A 105 -4.33 -18.36 26.78
N GLN A 106 -3.12 -18.44 26.22
CA GLN A 106 -2.57 -19.69 25.69
C GLN A 106 -1.88 -20.53 26.78
N ASN A 107 -2.10 -21.85 26.77
CA ASN A 107 -1.29 -22.77 27.55
C ASN A 107 0.08 -22.95 26.87
N THR A 108 1.08 -22.25 27.37
CA THR A 108 2.44 -22.21 26.82
C THR A 108 3.41 -23.19 27.49
N ASN A 109 2.91 -24.07 28.36
CA ASN A 109 3.75 -25.09 28.98
C ASN A 109 4.36 -25.99 27.91
N ASP A 110 5.66 -26.26 28.04
CA ASP A 110 6.47 -27.07 27.12
C ASP A 110 6.54 -26.54 25.67
N LEU A 111 6.13 -25.29 25.41
CA LEU A 111 6.27 -24.62 24.11
C LEU A 111 7.51 -23.72 24.07
N THR A 112 8.11 -23.58 22.89
CA THR A 112 9.17 -22.60 22.61
C THR A 112 8.63 -21.54 21.65
N MET A 113 8.84 -20.27 21.99
CA MET A 113 8.45 -19.16 21.12
C MET A 113 9.53 -18.90 20.06
N GLY A 114 9.13 -18.95 18.78
CA GLY A 114 9.91 -18.46 17.66
C GLY A 114 9.49 -17.04 17.27
N SER A 115 10.45 -16.18 16.90
CA SER A 115 10.18 -14.84 16.37
C SER A 115 10.91 -14.68 15.04
N LEU A 116 10.20 -14.18 14.04
CA LEU A 116 10.68 -13.94 12.67
C LEU A 116 10.51 -12.46 12.34
N ASP A 117 11.51 -11.87 11.70
CA ASP A 117 11.47 -10.48 11.24
C ASP A 117 11.61 -10.42 9.73
N VAL A 118 10.70 -9.71 9.06
CA VAL A 118 10.73 -9.56 7.61
C VAL A 118 11.64 -8.39 7.24
N THR A 119 12.72 -8.69 6.52
CA THR A 119 13.65 -7.65 6.08
C THR A 119 13.03 -6.81 4.97
N SER A 120 12.96 -5.50 5.18
CA SER A 120 12.58 -4.51 4.17
C SER A 120 11.23 -4.80 3.50
N LEU A 121 10.23 -5.22 4.29
CA LEU A 121 8.90 -5.65 3.83
C LEU A 121 8.36 -4.77 2.69
N LEU A 122 8.14 -3.48 2.93
CA LEU A 122 7.50 -2.58 1.94
C LEU A 122 8.20 -2.59 0.57
N THR A 123 9.53 -2.51 0.55
CA THR A 123 10.29 -2.44 -0.71
C THR A 123 10.39 -3.79 -1.43
N ASN A 124 10.01 -4.88 -0.78
CA ASN A 124 10.07 -6.24 -1.31
C ASN A 124 8.69 -6.83 -1.65
N ILE A 125 7.58 -6.08 -1.48
CA ILE A 125 6.25 -6.53 -1.88
C ILE A 125 6.14 -6.54 -3.40
N PRO A 126 5.89 -7.69 -4.05
CA PRO A 126 5.58 -7.74 -5.48
C PRO A 126 4.19 -7.12 -5.72
N ILE A 127 4.16 -5.91 -6.27
CA ILE A 127 2.93 -5.10 -6.31
C ILE A 127 1.80 -5.79 -7.08
N LEU A 128 2.12 -6.39 -8.23
CA LEU A 128 1.11 -7.00 -9.11
C LEU A 128 0.43 -8.17 -8.40
N GLU A 129 1.22 -9.11 -7.89
CA GLU A 129 0.75 -10.28 -7.17
C GLU A 129 -0.05 -9.90 -5.91
N CYS A 130 0.39 -8.87 -5.17
CA CYS A 130 -0.30 -8.40 -3.98
C CYS A 130 -1.68 -7.79 -4.32
N ILE A 131 -1.76 -6.98 -5.39
CA ILE A 131 -3.03 -6.40 -5.85
C ILE A 131 -3.96 -7.48 -6.42
N GLU A 132 -3.43 -8.44 -7.17
CA GLU A 132 -4.20 -9.59 -7.67
C GLU A 132 -4.82 -10.37 -6.51
N TYR A 133 -4.02 -10.72 -5.50
CA TYR A 133 -4.52 -11.42 -4.32
C TYR A 133 -5.61 -10.62 -3.56
N LEU A 134 -5.44 -9.30 -3.41
CA LEU A 134 -6.46 -8.44 -2.81
C LEU A 134 -7.78 -8.47 -3.60
N CYS A 135 -7.69 -8.33 -4.92
CA CYS A 135 -8.85 -8.31 -5.81
C CYS A 135 -9.57 -9.66 -5.88
N ASP A 136 -8.81 -10.76 -5.84
CA ASP A 136 -9.34 -12.13 -5.77
C ASP A 136 -10.07 -12.37 -4.45
N ASN A 137 -9.53 -11.88 -3.33
CA ASN A 137 -10.17 -11.97 -2.02
C ASN A 137 -11.50 -11.20 -2.00
N ILE A 138 -11.53 -9.98 -2.55
CA ILE A 138 -12.76 -9.18 -2.68
C ILE A 138 -13.81 -9.92 -3.49
N THR A 139 -13.42 -10.53 -4.61
CA THR A 139 -14.33 -11.24 -5.52
C THR A 139 -14.86 -12.53 -4.90
N THR A 140 -13.98 -13.30 -4.27
CA THR A 140 -14.30 -14.62 -3.70
C THR A 140 -15.21 -14.50 -2.47
N ASN A 141 -15.02 -13.45 -1.67
CA ASN A 141 -15.81 -13.18 -0.47
C ASN A 141 -17.01 -12.26 -0.72
N ASP A 142 -17.30 -11.90 -1.99
CA ASP A 142 -18.39 -11.00 -2.39
C ASP A 142 -18.42 -9.68 -1.59
N LEU A 143 -17.23 -9.08 -1.38
CA LEU A 143 -17.09 -7.87 -0.57
C LEU A 143 -17.53 -6.64 -1.36
N ASN A 144 -18.62 -5.99 -0.93
CA ASN A 144 -19.09 -4.77 -1.56
C ASN A 144 -18.24 -3.54 -1.17
N ILE A 145 -17.35 -3.16 -2.07
CA ILE A 145 -16.49 -1.97 -1.99
C ILE A 145 -17.07 -0.75 -2.74
N GLY A 146 -18.25 -0.88 -3.35
CA GLY A 146 -18.91 0.20 -4.10
C GLY A 146 -18.29 0.52 -5.47
N ILE A 147 -17.25 -0.20 -5.88
CA ILE A 147 -16.53 -0.02 -7.15
C ILE A 147 -16.27 -1.41 -7.76
N PRO A 148 -16.47 -1.60 -9.09
CA PRO A 148 -16.10 -2.83 -9.76
C PRO A 148 -14.60 -3.12 -9.62
N VAL A 149 -14.27 -4.40 -9.40
CA VAL A 149 -12.89 -4.85 -9.18
C VAL A 149 -11.95 -4.40 -10.30
N ILE A 150 -12.39 -4.43 -11.57
CA ILE A 150 -11.56 -3.96 -12.70
C ILE A 150 -11.14 -2.50 -12.57
N ASN A 151 -12.04 -1.62 -12.13
CA ASN A 151 -11.72 -0.21 -11.94
C ASN A 151 -10.88 0.01 -10.68
N LEU A 152 -11.10 -0.80 -9.64
CA LEU A 152 -10.26 -0.81 -8.44
C LEU A 152 -8.82 -1.20 -8.78
N THR A 153 -8.62 -2.32 -9.49
CA THR A 153 -7.29 -2.81 -9.90
C THR A 153 -6.56 -1.74 -10.71
N GLU A 154 -7.24 -1.12 -11.69
CA GLU A 154 -6.64 -0.05 -12.48
C GLU A 154 -6.17 1.11 -11.59
N LEU A 155 -7.03 1.59 -10.69
CA LEU A 155 -6.70 2.76 -9.86
C LEU A 155 -5.62 2.44 -8.81
N LEU A 156 -5.61 1.22 -8.25
CA LEU A 156 -4.54 0.73 -7.38
C LEU A 156 -3.21 0.77 -8.12
N LEU A 157 -3.12 0.14 -9.30
CA LEU A 157 -1.90 0.11 -10.11
C LEU A 157 -1.42 1.51 -10.51
N ARG A 158 -2.34 2.42 -10.86
CA ARG A 158 -2.01 3.82 -11.18
C ARG A 158 -1.37 4.56 -10.01
N CYS A 159 -1.73 4.18 -8.78
CA CYS A 159 -1.29 4.86 -7.57
C CYS A 159 -0.09 4.20 -6.88
N THR A 160 0.25 2.95 -7.22
CA THR A 160 1.33 2.18 -6.58
C THR A 160 2.47 1.82 -7.53
N PHE A 161 2.18 1.56 -8.80
CA PHE A 161 3.15 1.06 -9.77
C PHE A 161 3.81 2.21 -10.52
N ASN A 162 5.11 2.09 -10.82
CA ASN A 162 5.85 3.08 -11.60
C ASN A 162 5.82 4.51 -11.02
N VAL A 163 5.80 4.64 -9.69
CA VAL A 163 5.79 5.95 -9.00
C VAL A 163 7.08 6.70 -9.31
N GLN A 164 6.95 7.89 -9.90
CA GLN A 164 8.09 8.75 -10.23
C GLN A 164 8.42 9.65 -9.05
N PHE A 165 9.71 9.83 -8.79
CA PHE A 165 10.19 10.73 -7.74
C PHE A 165 11.48 11.45 -8.13
N LEU A 166 11.74 12.56 -7.45
CA LEU A 166 12.95 13.37 -7.60
C LEU A 166 13.92 13.06 -6.46
N PHE A 167 15.17 12.78 -6.83
CA PHE A 167 16.28 12.66 -5.90
C PHE A 167 17.53 13.28 -6.51
N ASP A 168 18.19 14.18 -5.79
CA ASP A 168 19.41 14.88 -6.24
C ASP A 168 19.31 15.48 -7.65
N GLY A 169 18.19 16.16 -7.95
CA GLY A 169 17.94 16.78 -9.25
C GLY A 169 17.65 15.80 -10.40
N LEU A 170 17.68 14.49 -10.14
CA LEU A 170 17.42 13.44 -11.13
C LEU A 170 16.06 12.76 -10.89
N PHE A 171 15.42 12.40 -11.99
CA PHE A 171 14.15 11.69 -11.96
C PHE A 171 14.37 10.19 -11.94
N TYR A 172 13.77 9.54 -10.95
CA TYR A 172 13.78 8.09 -10.76
C TYR A 172 12.35 7.56 -10.76
N ARG A 173 12.24 6.25 -10.92
CA ARG A 173 10.97 5.54 -10.89
C ARG A 173 11.10 4.31 -10.02
N GLN A 174 10.19 4.17 -9.08
CA GLN A 174 10.01 2.93 -8.34
C GLN A 174 9.23 1.96 -9.22
N THR A 175 9.89 0.89 -9.65
CA THR A 175 9.31 -0.12 -10.55
C THR A 175 8.61 -1.24 -9.80
N ASP A 176 8.97 -1.47 -8.54
CA ASP A 176 8.34 -2.48 -7.68
C ASP A 176 8.54 -2.11 -6.20
N GLY A 177 7.81 -2.80 -5.32
CA GLY A 177 7.75 -2.48 -3.91
C GLY A 177 7.02 -1.16 -3.61
N ILE A 178 6.54 -1.02 -2.38
CA ILE A 178 5.81 0.15 -1.94
C ILE A 178 6.76 1.20 -1.35
N ALA A 179 6.65 2.44 -1.81
CA ALA A 179 7.38 3.56 -1.22
C ALA A 179 7.02 3.70 0.26
N MET A 180 8.03 3.79 1.12
CA MET A 180 7.84 4.22 2.50
C MET A 180 7.33 5.66 2.48
N GLY A 181 6.11 5.91 2.96
CA GLY A 181 5.41 7.20 2.82
C GLY A 181 4.19 7.16 1.89
N SER A 182 4.00 6.05 1.16
CA SER A 182 2.76 5.81 0.43
C SER A 182 1.60 5.57 1.39
N PRO A 183 0.40 6.15 1.15
CA PRO A 183 -0.81 5.84 1.90
C PRO A 183 -1.17 4.34 1.90
N PHE A 184 -0.72 3.58 0.90
CA PHE A 184 -0.97 2.14 0.81
C PHE A 184 -0.02 1.26 1.62
N GLY A 185 1.03 1.83 2.23
CA GLY A 185 2.06 1.06 2.93
C GLY A 185 1.48 0.02 3.91
N PRO A 186 0.69 0.44 4.91
CA PRO A 186 0.08 -0.49 5.86
C PRO A 186 -0.86 -1.51 5.19
N LEU A 187 -1.72 -1.05 4.27
CA LEU A 187 -2.70 -1.90 3.61
C LEU A 187 -2.05 -3.06 2.87
N LEU A 188 -1.09 -2.77 1.98
CA LEU A 188 -0.48 -3.79 1.14
C LEU A 188 0.52 -4.65 1.90
N ALA A 189 1.12 -4.12 2.97
CA ALA A 189 1.92 -4.92 3.89
C ALA A 189 1.06 -6.01 4.54
N ASP A 190 -0.07 -5.64 5.15
CA ASP A 190 -0.96 -6.58 5.82
C ASP A 190 -1.53 -7.62 4.84
N VAL A 191 -1.95 -7.18 3.63
CA VAL A 191 -2.44 -8.07 2.58
C VAL A 191 -1.36 -9.06 2.12
N PHE A 192 -0.12 -8.61 1.95
CA PHE A 192 0.97 -9.49 1.53
C PHE A 192 1.35 -10.51 2.60
N ILE A 193 1.40 -10.10 3.88
CA ILE A 193 1.63 -11.05 4.98
C ILE A 193 0.47 -12.04 5.08
N ALA A 194 -0.77 -11.59 4.97
CA ALA A 194 -1.94 -12.46 4.95
C ALA A 194 -1.90 -13.47 3.78
N LYS A 195 -1.40 -13.07 2.62
CA LYS A 195 -1.16 -13.99 1.50
C LYS A 195 -0.20 -15.11 1.91
N LEU A 196 0.95 -14.76 2.48
CA LEU A 196 1.96 -15.73 2.93
C LEU A 196 1.41 -16.67 4.00
N GLU A 197 0.66 -16.14 4.97
CA GLU A 197 -0.01 -16.90 6.02
C GLU A 197 -1.00 -17.92 5.46
N ASN A 198 -1.81 -17.51 4.49
CA ASN A 198 -2.85 -18.36 3.90
C ASN A 198 -2.33 -19.32 2.82
N GLN A 199 -1.07 -19.18 2.40
CA GLN A 199 -0.45 -19.97 1.34
C GLN A 199 0.82 -20.64 1.85
N GLU A 200 1.99 -20.04 1.64
CA GLU A 200 3.30 -20.67 1.85
C GLU A 200 3.55 -21.08 3.31
N LEU A 201 2.99 -20.35 4.27
CA LEU A 201 3.16 -20.60 5.70
C LEU A 201 2.01 -21.37 6.33
N ARG A 202 0.94 -21.65 5.58
CA ARG A 202 -0.31 -22.20 6.12
C ARG A 202 -0.09 -23.44 6.97
N ASP A 203 0.63 -24.43 6.46
CA ASP A 203 0.88 -25.70 7.15
C ASP A 203 1.87 -25.57 8.32
N THR A 204 2.59 -24.46 8.40
CA THR A 204 3.55 -24.19 9.49
C THR A 204 2.89 -23.46 10.66
N ILE A 205 1.86 -22.65 10.39
CA ILE A 205 1.21 -21.79 11.38
C ILE A 205 -0.18 -22.28 11.83
N MET A 206 -0.83 -23.16 11.05
CA MET A 206 -2.12 -23.80 11.37
C MET A 206 -1.96 -25.26 11.79
#